data_AF-E1LLD2-F1
#
_entry.id   AF-E1LLD2-F1
#
_cell.length_a   1.000
_cell.length_b   1.000
_cell.length_c   1.000
_cell.angle_alpha   90.00
_cell.angle_beta   90.00
_cell.angle_gamma   90.00
#
_symmetry.space_group_name_H-M   'P 1'
#
loop_
_entity.id
_entity.type
_entity.pdbx_description
1 polymer ?
#
loop_
_entity_poly.entity_id
_entity_poly.type
_entity_poly.pdbx_seq_one_letter_code
_entity_poly.pdbx_strand_id
1 'polypeptide(L)'
;MDFTEYLYKNIGERVRLDRQRKNLNLSNYSSHISRCAFDKNVKETGDTQNNPITGITQKNISKIEKGEQENFRSFLSDNQIKALTATLECSQDELLLGNKEQKQEIVKILLLGCLLNNIDVQINSVSSEKWRDLYHKSQSLDIKPNKETERLGNIILKFLLTYPAFQKHFINSVFYYSDNYPDKYIPYKSKDEQYSDSFNHKLQTKYANDLEKVSSQLQTWYTTDLGNITSVLLRKPENIIYIFEAFEHTIYKIIDLIFDKFLETFSNSLNTRGKNNTPSKMIYYLDSDVLLNILLGDDIYYLLVNELKKEQIDKTNSLFHIQFLQLLQYQNLFLEKIHNKYEDTSENYDAFKLYSDLTKIIKFYEKTKDKYLTLYINDFIDNQDY
;
A
#
# COMPACT_ATOMS: atom_id res chain seq x y z
N MET A 1 -5.13 17.99 3.65
CA MET A 1 -5.57 17.73 5.03
C MET A 1 -4.71 16.58 5.49
N ASP A 2 -4.03 16.72 6.62
CA ASP A 2 -3.17 15.67 7.17
C ASP A 2 -4.02 14.49 7.68
N PHE A 3 -3.51 13.26 7.60
CA PHE A 3 -4.25 12.06 8.03
C PHE A 3 -4.57 12.10 9.54
N THR A 4 -3.68 12.67 10.34
CA THR A 4 -3.93 12.82 11.78
C THR A 4 -5.06 13.83 12.06
N GLU A 5 -5.13 14.93 11.29
CA GLU A 5 -6.27 15.86 11.33
C GLU A 5 -7.59 15.18 10.91
N TYR A 6 -7.55 14.26 9.94
CA TYR A 6 -8.71 13.45 9.56
C TYR A 6 -9.27 12.66 10.75
N LEU A 7 -8.40 12.00 11.52
CA LEU A 7 -8.79 11.26 12.71
C LEU A 7 -9.39 12.17 13.78
N TYR A 8 -8.80 13.36 14.02
CA TYR A 8 -9.32 14.32 14.99
C TYR A 8 -10.71 14.84 14.62
N LYS A 9 -10.95 15.13 13.34
CA LYS A 9 -12.27 15.54 12.85
C LYS A 9 -13.32 14.45 13.05
N ASN A 10 -12.97 13.18 12.80
CA ASN A 10 -13.89 12.06 13.06
C ASN A 10 -14.25 11.93 14.54
N ILE A 11 -13.27 12.09 15.45
CA ILE A 11 -13.54 12.10 16.90
C ILE A 11 -14.45 13.27 17.25
N GLY A 12 -14.15 14.47 16.75
CA GLY A 12 -14.96 15.66 16.96
C GLY A 12 -16.41 15.50 16.49
N GLU A 13 -16.60 14.87 15.34
CA GLU A 13 -17.92 14.58 14.81
C GLU A 13 -18.72 13.64 15.72
N ARG A 14 -18.11 12.57 16.25
CA ARG A 14 -18.79 11.65 17.18
C ARG A 14 -19.28 12.38 18.44
N VAL A 15 -18.42 13.21 19.03
CA VAL A 15 -18.75 14.03 20.21
C VAL A 15 -19.87 15.02 19.89
N ARG A 16 -19.80 15.69 18.73
CA ARG A 16 -20.84 16.63 18.27
C ARG A 16 -22.18 15.95 18.06
N LEU A 17 -22.19 14.78 17.40
CA LEU A 17 -23.41 14.01 17.12
C LEU A 17 -24.09 13.53 18.41
N ASP A 18 -23.33 13.03 19.38
CA ASP A 18 -23.89 12.64 20.68
C ASP A 18 -24.51 13.84 21.42
N ARG A 19 -23.79 14.98 21.46
CA ARG A 19 -24.33 16.20 22.05
C ARG A 19 -25.63 16.64 21.39
N GLN A 20 -25.67 16.65 20.06
CA GLN A 20 -26.86 17.03 19.28
C GLN A 20 -28.02 16.06 19.52
N ARG A 21 -27.76 14.74 19.55
CA ARG A 21 -28.75 13.70 19.84
C ARG A 21 -29.36 13.89 21.23
N LYS A 22 -28.58 14.32 22.22
CA LYS A 22 -29.05 14.62 23.58
C LYS A 22 -29.67 16.02 23.72
N ASN A 23 -29.70 16.81 22.65
CA ASN A 23 -30.19 18.19 22.62
C ASN A 23 -29.53 19.10 23.69
N LEU A 24 -28.21 18.97 23.86
CA LEU A 24 -27.46 19.74 24.86
C LEU A 24 -26.66 20.87 24.19
N ASN A 25 -26.67 22.04 24.82
CA ASN A 25 -25.69 23.08 24.52
C ASN A 25 -24.31 22.68 25.11
N LEU A 26 -23.24 23.37 24.70
CA LEU A 26 -21.87 23.02 25.12
C LEU A 26 -21.67 23.06 26.65
N SER A 27 -22.32 24.00 27.35
CA SER A 27 -22.21 24.12 28.81
C SER A 27 -22.87 22.92 29.51
N ASN A 28 -24.11 22.61 29.13
CA ASN A 28 -24.85 21.48 29.68
C ASN A 28 -24.18 20.14 29.35
N TYR A 29 -23.59 20.04 28.15
CA TYR A 29 -22.85 18.84 27.75
C TYR A 29 -21.56 18.64 28.55
N SER A 30 -20.84 19.72 28.88
CA SER A 30 -19.69 19.67 29.79
C SER A 30 -20.05 19.12 31.18
N SER A 31 -21.18 19.57 31.73
CA SER A 31 -21.70 19.06 33.00
C SER A 31 -22.15 17.60 32.87
N HIS A 32 -22.77 17.23 31.75
CA HIS A 32 -23.17 15.85 31.47
C HIS A 32 -21.98 14.90 31.44
N ILE A 33 -20.92 15.25 30.70
CA ILE A 33 -19.70 14.45 30.62
C ILE A 33 -19.08 14.24 32.00
N SER A 34 -19.00 15.30 32.80
CA SER A 34 -18.43 15.23 34.16
C SER A 34 -19.24 14.32 35.07
N ARG A 35 -20.58 14.34 34.96
CA ARG A 35 -21.46 13.43 35.69
C ARG A 35 -21.28 11.99 35.25
N CYS A 36 -21.27 11.70 33.95
CA CYS A 36 -21.04 10.35 33.43
C CYS A 36 -19.69 9.78 33.88
N ALA A 37 -18.64 10.61 33.90
CA ALA A 37 -17.33 10.21 34.41
C ALA A 37 -17.36 9.88 35.91
N PHE A 38 -18.06 10.68 36.72
CA PHE A 38 -18.27 10.42 38.15
C PHE A 38 -19.03 9.11 38.37
N ASP A 39 -20.16 8.93 37.69
CA ASP A 39 -21.00 7.73 37.81
C ASP A 39 -20.20 6.46 37.46
N LYS A 40 -19.34 6.52 36.43
CA LYS A 40 -18.45 5.41 36.07
C LYS A 40 -17.39 5.14 37.16
N ASN A 41 -16.76 6.19 37.70
CA ASN A 41 -15.78 6.04 38.77
C ASN A 41 -16.39 5.40 40.03
N VAL A 42 -17.59 5.84 40.43
CA VAL A 42 -18.34 5.27 41.57
C VAL A 42 -18.63 3.79 41.33
N LYS A 43 -19.06 3.42 40.11
CA LYS A 43 -19.35 2.01 39.76
C LYS A 43 -18.09 1.13 39.79
N GLU A 44 -16.95 1.65 39.33
CA GLU A 44 -15.71 0.86 39.22
C GLU A 44 -14.94 0.76 40.55
N THR A 45 -14.96 1.81 41.38
CA THR A 45 -14.10 1.92 42.57
C THR A 45 -14.85 2.06 43.89
N GLY A 46 -16.13 2.44 43.86
CA GLY A 46 -16.90 2.81 45.04
C GLY A 46 -16.56 4.20 45.61
N ASP A 47 -15.63 4.96 45.01
CA ASP A 47 -15.26 6.30 45.48
C ASP A 47 -16.35 7.32 45.11
N THR A 48 -17.03 7.83 46.15
CA THR A 48 -18.06 8.88 46.06
C THR A 48 -17.57 10.24 46.55
N GLN A 49 -16.36 10.31 47.10
CA GLN A 49 -15.84 11.52 47.75
C GLN A 49 -15.14 12.46 46.77
N ASN A 50 -14.55 11.92 45.71
CA ASN A 50 -13.77 12.70 44.75
C ASN A 50 -14.43 12.76 43.37
N ASN A 51 -14.69 13.99 42.90
CA ASN A 51 -15.05 14.20 41.51
C ASN A 51 -13.84 13.96 40.61
N PRO A 52 -13.96 13.13 39.54
CA PRO A 52 -12.86 12.90 38.63
C PRO A 52 -12.50 14.20 37.91
N ILE A 53 -11.21 14.53 37.86
CA ILE A 53 -10.69 15.68 37.13
C ILE A 53 -10.73 15.34 35.63
N THR A 54 -11.82 15.67 34.95
CA THR A 54 -12.02 15.31 33.53
C THR A 54 -11.25 16.20 32.56
N GLY A 55 -10.95 17.44 32.92
CA GLY A 55 -10.36 18.43 32.01
C GLY A 55 -11.28 18.88 30.87
N ILE A 56 -12.56 18.52 30.93
CA ILE A 56 -13.59 18.88 29.94
C ILE A 56 -14.23 20.21 30.35
N THR A 57 -14.16 21.19 29.47
CA THR A 57 -14.80 22.52 29.62
C THR A 57 -15.56 22.87 28.35
N GLN A 58 -16.47 23.86 28.40
CA GLN A 58 -17.18 24.35 27.21
C GLN A 58 -16.21 24.70 26.06
N LYS A 59 -15.12 25.41 26.37
CA LYS A 59 -14.09 25.78 25.38
C LYS A 59 -13.39 24.56 24.82
N ASN A 60 -13.06 23.59 25.67
CA ASN A 60 -12.40 22.36 25.24
C ASN A 60 -13.31 21.49 24.36
N ILE A 61 -14.60 21.33 24.69
CA ILE A 61 -15.57 20.60 23.84
C ILE A 61 -15.67 21.28 22.47
N SER A 62 -15.77 22.61 22.44
CA SER A 62 -15.84 23.33 21.16
C SER A 62 -14.61 23.10 20.28
N LYS A 63 -13.42 22.85 20.85
CA LYS A 63 -12.21 22.52 20.09
C LYS A 63 -12.23 21.08 19.61
N ILE A 64 -12.60 20.15 20.49
CA ILE A 64 -12.74 18.73 20.17
C ILE A 64 -13.72 18.55 19.01
N GLU A 65 -14.91 19.16 19.07
CA GLU A 65 -15.92 19.07 18.01
C GLU A 65 -15.45 19.59 16.64
N LYS A 66 -14.46 20.48 16.62
CA LYS A 66 -13.87 21.01 15.39
C LYS A 66 -12.64 20.21 14.93
N GLY A 67 -12.16 19.26 15.72
CA GLY A 67 -10.89 18.56 15.47
C GLY A 67 -9.66 19.46 15.62
N GLU A 68 -9.74 20.55 16.40
CA GLU A 68 -8.64 21.50 16.57
C GLU A 68 -7.65 20.99 17.64
N GLN A 69 -6.42 20.67 17.22
CA GLN A 69 -5.32 20.37 18.13
C GLN A 69 -4.63 21.67 18.60
N GLU A 70 -4.32 21.78 19.89
CA GLU A 70 -3.43 22.84 20.39
C GLU A 70 -1.98 22.45 20.14
N ASN A 71 -1.18 23.37 19.58
CA ASN A 71 0.25 23.18 19.38
C ASN A 71 0.90 22.64 20.66
N PHE A 72 1.69 21.58 20.49
CA PHE A 72 2.46 20.95 21.55
C PHE A 72 1.65 20.25 22.67
N ARG A 73 0.47 19.69 22.36
CA ARG A 73 -0.28 18.78 23.26
C ARG A 73 -0.89 17.60 22.48
N SER A 74 -1.13 16.48 23.15
CA SER A 74 -1.98 15.42 22.58
C SER A 74 -3.39 15.96 22.32
N PHE A 75 -4.08 15.43 21.30
CA PHE A 75 -5.42 15.89 20.95
C PHE A 75 -6.43 15.71 22.09
N LEU A 76 -6.37 14.57 22.79
CA LEU A 76 -7.06 14.34 24.05
C LEU A 76 -6.05 13.89 25.12
N SER A 77 -6.31 14.27 26.37
CA SER A 77 -5.65 13.69 27.54
C SER A 77 -6.34 12.41 28.00
N ASP A 78 -5.65 11.59 28.78
CA ASP A 78 -6.22 10.32 29.30
C ASP A 78 -7.50 10.54 30.11
N ASN A 79 -7.58 11.62 30.89
CA ASN A 79 -8.79 11.95 31.65
C ASN A 79 -9.95 12.34 30.73
N GLN A 80 -9.67 13.04 29.63
CA GLN A 80 -10.69 13.37 28.63
C GLN A 80 -11.15 12.11 27.88
N ILE A 81 -10.24 11.20 27.52
CA ILE A 81 -10.58 9.90 26.91
C ILE A 81 -11.49 9.09 27.85
N LYS A 82 -11.13 8.97 29.13
CA LYS A 82 -11.92 8.26 30.14
C LYS A 82 -13.32 8.88 30.32
N ALA A 83 -13.40 10.22 30.36
CA ALA A 83 -14.67 10.91 30.51
C ALA A 83 -15.56 10.78 29.26
N LEU A 84 -14.98 10.89 28.06
CA LEU A 84 -15.72 10.76 26.80
C LEU A 84 -16.19 9.33 26.55
N THR A 85 -15.34 8.33 26.80
CA THR A 85 -15.76 6.91 26.72
C THR A 85 -16.87 6.56 27.71
N ALA A 86 -16.86 7.15 28.91
CA ALA A 86 -17.96 7.01 29.87
C ALA A 86 -19.26 7.64 29.37
N THR A 87 -19.17 8.77 28.67
CA THR A 87 -20.33 9.53 28.20
C THR A 87 -20.97 8.91 26.96
N LEU A 88 -20.14 8.42 26.04
CA LEU A 88 -20.53 7.78 24.79
C LEU A 88 -20.83 6.29 24.93
N GLU A 89 -20.56 5.71 26.11
CA GLU A 89 -20.71 4.28 26.40
C GLU A 89 -19.95 3.38 25.41
N CYS A 90 -18.71 3.75 25.10
CA CYS A 90 -17.86 3.05 24.13
C CYS A 90 -16.47 2.71 24.69
N SER A 91 -15.75 1.83 24.00
CA SER A 91 -14.35 1.55 24.32
C SER A 91 -13.41 2.70 23.89
N GLN A 92 -12.17 2.68 24.38
CA GLN A 92 -11.18 3.71 23.99
C GLN A 92 -10.87 3.67 22.49
N ASP A 93 -10.70 2.49 21.92
CA ASP A 93 -10.47 2.31 20.49
C ASP A 93 -11.69 2.70 19.65
N GLU A 94 -12.92 2.51 20.15
CA GLU A 94 -14.13 3.01 19.48
C GLU A 94 -14.26 4.52 19.49
N LEU A 95 -13.93 5.18 20.60
CA LEU A 95 -13.87 6.64 20.65
C LEU A 95 -12.87 7.18 19.60
N LEU A 96 -11.67 6.61 19.59
CA LEU A 96 -10.52 7.13 18.86
C LEU A 96 -10.57 6.77 17.37
N LEU A 97 -10.75 5.49 17.04
CA LEU A 97 -10.73 5.01 15.66
C LEU A 97 -12.14 4.87 15.07
N GLY A 98 -13.16 4.64 15.90
CA GLY A 98 -14.56 4.57 15.48
C GLY A 98 -15.19 3.19 15.59
N ASN A 99 -16.34 3.03 14.93
CA ASN A 99 -16.96 1.72 14.80
C ASN A 99 -16.10 0.77 13.93
N LYS A 100 -16.53 -0.49 13.77
CA LYS A 100 -15.81 -1.49 12.97
C LYS A 100 -15.51 -1.01 11.55
N GLU A 101 -16.50 -0.44 10.87
CA GLU A 101 -16.37 0.05 9.49
C GLU A 101 -15.33 1.18 9.39
N GLN A 102 -15.36 2.14 10.32
CA GLN A 102 -14.40 3.24 10.39
C GLN A 102 -12.97 2.73 10.66
N LYS A 103 -12.82 1.75 11.56
CA LYS A 103 -11.53 1.10 11.83
C LYS A 103 -10.99 0.39 10.57
N GLN A 104 -11.83 -0.34 9.85
CA GLN A 104 -11.45 -1.01 8.61
C GLN A 104 -11.04 0.01 7.53
N GLU A 105 -11.75 1.13 7.42
CA GLU A 105 -11.40 2.21 6.49
C GLU A 105 -10.05 2.85 6.83
N ILE A 106 -9.73 3.05 8.11
CA ILE A 106 -8.42 3.52 8.56
C ILE A 106 -7.32 2.56 8.12
N VAL A 107 -7.49 1.25 8.37
CA VAL A 107 -6.53 0.23 7.95
C VAL A 107 -6.39 0.19 6.43
N LYS A 108 -7.51 0.33 5.70
CA LYS A 108 -7.53 0.41 4.23
C LYS A 108 -6.70 1.58 3.70
N ILE A 109 -6.85 2.78 4.28
CA ILE A 109 -6.07 3.97 3.90
C ILE A 109 -4.58 3.73 4.15
N LEU A 110 -4.22 3.17 5.31
CA LEU A 110 -2.82 2.87 5.66
C LEU A 110 -2.20 1.84 4.71
N LEU A 111 -2.93 0.76 4.39
CA LEU A 111 -2.48 -0.26 3.45
C LEU A 111 -2.28 0.31 2.04
N LEU A 112 -3.19 1.17 1.57
CA LEU A 112 -3.01 1.84 0.27
C LEU A 112 -1.77 2.75 0.28
N GLY A 113 -1.56 3.49 1.38
CA GLY A 113 -0.36 4.30 1.55
C GLY A 113 0.93 3.47 1.45
N CYS A 114 0.97 2.31 2.11
CA CYS A 114 2.12 1.39 2.05
C CYS A 114 2.33 0.83 0.64
N LEU A 115 1.26 0.44 -0.06
CA LEU A 115 1.31 -0.08 -1.43
C LEU A 115 1.92 0.93 -2.41
N LEU A 116 1.55 2.20 -2.26
CA LEU A 116 2.01 3.28 -3.14
C LEU A 116 3.35 3.87 -2.70
N ASN A 117 3.74 3.75 -1.42
CA ASN A 117 5.04 4.17 -0.87
C ASN A 117 5.48 5.57 -1.35
N ASN A 118 4.59 6.57 -1.19
CA ASN A 118 4.76 7.96 -1.64
C ASN A 118 4.98 8.18 -3.15
N ILE A 119 4.67 7.19 -4.00
CA ILE A 119 4.66 7.41 -5.44
C ILE A 119 3.48 8.34 -5.75
N ASP A 120 3.80 9.58 -6.12
CA ASP A 120 2.82 10.52 -6.64
C ASP A 120 2.50 10.19 -8.10
N VAL A 121 1.26 9.75 -8.33
CA VAL A 121 0.73 9.51 -9.66
C VAL A 121 -0.18 10.65 -10.03
N GLN A 122 0.13 11.34 -11.14
CA GLN A 122 -0.80 12.32 -11.71
C GLN A 122 -2.04 11.59 -12.25
N ILE A 123 -3.09 11.53 -11.44
CA ILE A 123 -4.40 11.01 -11.79
C ILE A 123 -5.15 12.05 -12.66
N ASN A 124 -4.56 12.47 -13.78
CA ASN A 124 -5.13 13.52 -14.65
C ASN A 124 -6.34 13.02 -15.47
N SER A 125 -6.63 11.71 -15.47
CA SER A 125 -7.62 11.09 -16.36
C SER A 125 -8.58 10.10 -15.72
N VAL A 126 -8.48 9.81 -14.40
CA VAL A 126 -9.36 8.80 -13.79
C VAL A 126 -10.70 9.45 -13.42
N SER A 127 -11.65 9.30 -14.33
CA SER A 127 -13.07 9.69 -14.24
C SER A 127 -13.88 8.96 -13.15
N SER A 128 -13.22 8.32 -12.18
CA SER A 128 -13.87 7.61 -11.09
C SER A 128 -13.68 8.39 -9.79
N GLU A 129 -14.70 9.14 -9.39
CA GLU A 129 -14.80 9.75 -8.05
C GLU A 129 -14.56 8.71 -6.93
N LYS A 130 -14.83 7.43 -7.21
CA LYS A 130 -14.75 6.30 -6.28
C LYS A 130 -13.38 6.16 -5.59
N TRP A 131 -12.27 6.37 -6.32
CA TRP A 131 -10.92 6.15 -5.78
C TRP A 131 -10.22 7.42 -5.32
N ARG A 132 -10.72 8.56 -5.77
CA ARG A 132 -10.06 9.85 -5.59
C ARG A 132 -9.93 10.22 -4.11
N ASP A 133 -11.00 10.02 -3.33
CA ASP A 133 -10.99 10.31 -1.90
C ASP A 133 -10.02 9.41 -1.13
N LEU A 134 -10.08 8.09 -1.38
CA LEU A 134 -9.18 7.12 -0.77
C LEU A 134 -7.70 7.39 -1.12
N TYR A 135 -7.41 7.69 -2.39
CA TYR A 135 -6.07 8.06 -2.83
C TYR A 135 -5.59 9.33 -2.11
N HIS A 136 -6.37 10.41 -2.12
CA HIS A 136 -5.98 11.66 -1.43
C HIS A 136 -5.73 11.46 0.05
N LYS A 137 -6.55 10.64 0.73
CA LYS A 137 -6.32 10.27 2.13
C LYS A 137 -5.02 9.48 2.29
N SER A 138 -4.73 8.52 1.40
CA SER A 138 -3.48 7.75 1.45
C SER A 138 -2.24 8.63 1.22
N GLN A 139 -2.33 9.63 0.33
CA GLN A 139 -1.25 10.59 0.07
C GLN A 139 -1.04 11.60 1.20
N SER A 140 -2.00 11.71 2.13
CA SER A 140 -1.84 12.54 3.34
C SER A 140 -1.03 11.85 4.44
N LEU A 141 -0.66 10.58 4.25
CA LEU A 141 0.24 9.88 5.15
C LEU A 141 1.68 10.33 4.84
N ASP A 142 2.36 10.93 5.81
CA ASP A 142 3.80 11.26 5.71
C ASP A 142 4.66 10.00 5.90
N ILE A 143 4.53 9.03 5.00
CA ILE A 143 5.23 7.74 5.11
C ILE A 143 6.70 7.95 4.81
N LYS A 144 7.59 7.71 5.76
CA LYS A 144 9.04 7.73 5.47
C LYS A 144 9.43 6.46 4.72
N PRO A 145 10.12 6.56 3.57
CA PRO A 145 10.62 5.38 2.87
C PRO A 145 11.53 4.57 3.78
N ASN A 146 11.11 3.35 4.11
CA ASN A 146 11.89 2.40 4.89
C ASN A 146 11.63 0.98 4.38
N LYS A 147 12.45 0.04 4.85
CA LYS A 147 12.43 -1.34 4.39
C LYS A 147 11.11 -2.03 4.74
N GLU A 148 10.54 -1.71 5.89
CA GLU A 148 9.32 -2.31 6.42
C GLU A 148 8.09 -1.91 5.60
N THR A 149 7.97 -0.63 5.26
CA THR A 149 6.93 -0.08 4.38
C THR A 149 7.01 -0.69 2.99
N GLU A 150 8.21 -0.75 2.41
CA GLU A 150 8.43 -1.38 1.11
C GLU A 150 8.02 -2.86 1.14
N ARG A 151 8.43 -3.57 2.20
CA ARG A 151 8.08 -4.97 2.43
C ARG A 151 6.57 -5.18 2.50
N LEU A 152 5.85 -4.35 3.26
CA LEU A 152 4.40 -4.43 3.36
C LEU A 152 3.72 -4.09 2.04
N GLY A 153 4.15 -3.01 1.35
CA GLY A 153 3.61 -2.64 0.04
C GLY A 153 3.76 -3.76 -1.00
N ASN A 154 4.91 -4.43 -1.00
CA ASN A 154 5.19 -5.56 -1.88
C ASN A 154 4.36 -6.81 -1.55
N ILE A 155 4.06 -7.06 -0.26
CA ILE A 155 3.13 -8.11 0.14
C ILE A 155 1.71 -7.80 -0.34
N ILE A 156 1.25 -6.57 -0.14
CA ILE A 156 -0.07 -6.14 -0.63
C ILE A 156 -0.14 -6.35 -2.14
N LEU A 157 0.91 -5.96 -2.87
CA LEU A 157 1.01 -6.19 -4.31
C LEU A 157 0.90 -7.68 -4.68
N LYS A 158 1.49 -8.58 -3.90
CA LYS A 158 1.35 -10.04 -4.09
C LYS A 158 -0.09 -10.52 -3.85
N PHE A 159 -0.80 -9.96 -2.86
CA PHE A 159 -2.23 -10.22 -2.70
C PHE A 159 -3.03 -9.74 -3.90
N LEU A 160 -2.69 -8.59 -4.51
CA LEU A 160 -3.39 -8.11 -5.71
C LEU A 160 -3.31 -9.11 -6.87
N LEU A 161 -2.24 -9.91 -6.97
CA LEU A 161 -2.07 -10.92 -8.01
C LEU A 161 -3.04 -12.10 -7.88
N THR A 162 -3.71 -12.25 -6.74
CA THR A 162 -4.80 -13.22 -6.57
C THR A 162 -6.04 -12.83 -7.38
N TYR A 163 -6.11 -11.58 -7.85
CA TYR A 163 -7.12 -11.11 -8.78
C TYR A 163 -6.69 -11.35 -10.24
N PRO A 164 -7.35 -12.26 -10.99
CA PRO A 164 -6.84 -12.72 -12.29
C PRO A 164 -6.65 -11.63 -13.36
N ALA A 165 -7.51 -10.59 -13.35
CA ALA A 165 -7.38 -9.50 -14.31
C ALA A 165 -6.11 -8.67 -14.06
N PHE A 166 -5.80 -8.39 -12.80
CA PHE A 166 -4.56 -7.72 -12.42
C PHE A 166 -3.35 -8.60 -12.65
N GLN A 167 -3.43 -9.88 -12.33
CA GLN A 167 -2.39 -10.86 -12.60
C GLN A 167 -1.96 -10.85 -14.08
N LYS A 168 -2.92 -10.89 -15.01
CA LYS A 168 -2.67 -10.82 -16.44
C LYS A 168 -2.06 -9.47 -16.85
N HIS A 169 -2.58 -8.37 -16.31
CA HIS A 169 -2.07 -7.04 -16.59
C HIS A 169 -0.64 -6.83 -16.08
N PHE A 170 -0.34 -7.34 -14.90
CA PHE A 170 0.98 -7.34 -14.29
C PHE A 170 1.99 -8.03 -15.21
N ILE A 171 1.68 -9.25 -15.67
CA ILE A 171 2.57 -9.99 -16.57
C ILE A 171 2.83 -9.21 -17.86
N ASN A 172 1.79 -8.61 -18.45
CA ASN A 172 1.93 -7.80 -19.66
C ASN A 172 2.75 -6.53 -19.46
N SER A 173 2.58 -5.87 -18.32
CA SER A 173 3.24 -4.59 -18.02
C SER A 173 4.68 -4.75 -17.56
N VAL A 174 5.02 -5.89 -16.96
CA VAL A 174 6.32 -6.15 -16.35
C VAL A 174 7.23 -6.97 -17.27
N PHE A 175 6.70 -8.02 -17.90
CA PHE A 175 7.50 -8.96 -18.71
C PHE A 175 7.44 -8.67 -20.21
N TYR A 176 6.27 -8.26 -20.72
CA TYR A 176 6.04 -8.09 -22.16
C TYR A 176 6.10 -6.64 -22.64
N TYR A 177 6.42 -5.71 -21.74
CA TYR A 177 6.34 -4.29 -22.05
C TYR A 177 7.63 -3.73 -22.62
N SER A 178 7.58 -3.27 -23.87
CA SER A 178 8.72 -2.71 -24.62
C SER A 178 8.69 -1.18 -24.78
N ASP A 179 7.73 -0.48 -24.18
CA ASP A 179 7.48 0.96 -24.43
C ASP A 179 8.49 1.93 -23.80
N ASN A 180 9.71 1.46 -23.52
CA ASN A 180 10.87 2.36 -23.47
C ASN A 180 11.12 3.06 -24.83
N TYR A 181 10.32 2.77 -25.85
CA TYR A 181 10.21 3.55 -27.07
C TYR A 181 9.04 4.55 -26.96
N PRO A 182 9.29 5.86 -26.91
CA PRO A 182 8.20 6.83 -27.00
C PRO A 182 7.57 6.77 -28.41
N ASP A 183 6.26 6.56 -28.49
CA ASP A 183 5.45 6.73 -29.71
C ASP A 183 5.58 8.14 -30.33
N LYS A 184 6.10 9.10 -29.54
CA LYS A 184 6.47 10.45 -29.98
C LYS A 184 7.97 10.60 -30.12
N TYR A 185 8.61 9.80 -30.97
CA TYR A 185 9.69 10.37 -31.77
C TYR A 185 9.09 10.74 -33.12
N ILE A 186 8.67 12.00 -33.25
CA ILE A 186 8.46 12.58 -34.58
C ILE A 186 9.81 12.42 -35.28
N PRO A 187 9.89 11.69 -36.40
CA PRO A 187 11.09 11.68 -37.21
C PRO A 187 11.20 13.08 -37.80
N TYR A 188 11.86 14.00 -37.10
CA TYR A 188 12.42 15.17 -37.74
C TYR A 188 13.60 14.67 -38.57
N LYS A 189 13.26 14.14 -39.75
CA LYS A 189 14.17 13.91 -40.85
C LYS A 189 14.92 15.22 -41.11
N SER A 190 16.21 15.26 -40.82
CA SER A 190 17.11 15.66 -41.90
C SER A 190 17.33 14.39 -42.74
N LYS A 191 17.25 14.48 -44.06
CA LYS A 191 17.49 13.34 -44.96
C LYS A 191 18.96 12.88 -44.96
N ASP A 192 19.82 13.56 -44.19
CA ASP A 192 21.28 13.44 -44.26
C ASP A 192 21.89 12.84 -42.98
N GLU A 193 21.11 12.62 -41.91
CA GLU A 193 21.58 11.84 -40.76
C GLU A 193 21.36 10.34 -41.03
N GLN A 194 22.33 9.75 -41.73
CA GLN A 194 22.55 8.30 -41.68
C GLN A 194 22.63 7.88 -40.21
N TYR A 195 21.88 6.84 -39.83
CA TYR A 195 21.96 6.21 -38.51
C TYR A 195 23.41 5.86 -38.19
N SER A 196 24.10 6.69 -37.40
CA SER A 196 25.43 6.33 -36.93
C SER A 196 25.32 5.16 -35.96
N ASP A 197 26.19 4.17 -36.13
CA ASP A 197 26.31 3.00 -35.26
C ASP A 197 26.39 3.36 -33.76
N SER A 198 26.98 4.52 -33.44
CA SER A 198 27.10 5.01 -32.06
C SER A 198 25.76 5.34 -31.38
N PHE A 199 24.76 5.80 -32.15
CA PHE A 199 23.44 6.12 -31.61
C PHE A 199 22.64 4.84 -31.30
N ASN A 200 22.72 3.86 -32.22
CA ASN A 200 22.13 2.54 -32.02
C ASN A 200 22.77 1.80 -30.82
N HIS A 201 24.09 1.88 -30.67
CA HIS A 201 24.80 1.28 -29.55
C HIS A 201 24.38 1.90 -28.20
N LYS A 202 24.27 3.23 -28.11
CA LYS A 202 23.80 3.91 -26.88
C LYS A 202 22.37 3.53 -26.52
N LEU A 203 21.51 3.36 -27.51
CA LEU A 203 20.11 2.94 -27.32
C LEU A 203 20.02 1.49 -26.81
N GLN A 204 20.79 0.57 -27.40
CA GLN A 204 20.86 -0.83 -26.98
C GLN A 204 21.40 -0.98 -25.55
N THR A 205 22.46 -0.25 -25.22
CA THR A 205 23.05 -0.25 -23.87
C THR A 205 22.04 0.20 -22.82
N LYS A 206 21.25 1.25 -23.12
CA LYS A 206 20.21 1.75 -22.21
C LYS A 206 19.09 0.74 -22.00
N TYR A 207 18.67 0.04 -23.07
CA TYR A 207 17.65 -1.00 -22.98
C TYR A 207 18.10 -2.19 -22.14
N ALA A 208 19.32 -2.68 -22.36
CA ALA A 208 19.90 -3.78 -21.58
C ALA A 208 19.96 -3.41 -20.09
N ASN A 209 20.44 -2.21 -19.77
CA ASN A 209 20.51 -1.71 -18.39
C ASN A 209 19.12 -1.60 -17.74
N ASP A 210 18.11 -1.13 -18.48
CA ASP A 210 16.74 -1.02 -17.97
C ASP A 210 16.12 -2.42 -17.72
N LEU A 211 16.38 -3.39 -18.60
CA LEU A 211 15.91 -4.76 -18.47
C LEU A 211 16.61 -5.48 -17.30
N GLU A 212 17.92 -5.31 -17.15
CA GLU A 212 18.71 -5.84 -16.04
C GLU A 212 18.18 -5.29 -14.70
N LYS A 213 17.93 -3.99 -14.64
CA LYS A 213 17.35 -3.35 -13.45
C LYS A 213 15.97 -3.90 -13.11
N VAL A 214 15.08 -4.06 -14.10
CA VAL A 214 13.75 -4.64 -13.88
C VAL A 214 13.87 -6.09 -13.41
N SER A 215 14.71 -6.90 -14.05
CA SER A 215 14.90 -8.31 -13.67
C SER A 215 15.43 -8.44 -12.24
N SER A 216 16.44 -7.65 -11.89
CA SER A 216 17.00 -7.58 -10.54
C SER A 216 15.95 -7.18 -9.49
N GLN A 217 15.08 -6.20 -9.81
CA GLN A 217 13.99 -5.81 -8.93
C GLN A 217 12.95 -6.93 -8.77
N LEU A 218 12.60 -7.66 -9.84
CA LEU A 218 11.65 -8.77 -9.80
C LEU A 218 12.18 -9.95 -8.98
N GLN A 219 13.46 -10.29 -9.16
CA GLN A 219 14.11 -11.33 -8.38
C GLN A 219 14.15 -10.96 -6.89
N THR A 220 14.52 -9.73 -6.57
CA THR A 220 14.52 -9.21 -5.18
C THR A 220 13.12 -9.28 -4.59
N TRP A 221 12.11 -8.88 -5.35
CA TRP A 221 10.71 -8.83 -4.90
C TRP A 221 10.14 -10.20 -4.64
N TYR A 222 10.42 -11.15 -5.54
CA TYR A 222 9.95 -12.51 -5.37
C TYR A 222 10.60 -13.19 -4.15
N THR A 223 11.90 -12.97 -3.94
CA THR A 223 12.69 -13.69 -2.91
C THR A 223 12.66 -13.07 -1.52
N THR A 224 12.62 -11.73 -1.43
CA THR A 224 12.81 -11.01 -0.16
C THR A 224 11.67 -10.05 0.18
N ASP A 225 10.63 -9.98 -0.65
CA ASP A 225 9.55 -8.99 -0.55
C ASP A 225 10.05 -7.53 -0.66
N LEU A 226 11.26 -7.30 -1.19
CA LEU A 226 11.86 -5.97 -1.41
C LEU A 226 12.05 -5.71 -2.90
N GLY A 227 12.27 -4.47 -3.31
CA GLY A 227 12.34 -4.07 -4.70
C GLY A 227 11.13 -3.20 -5.05
N ASN A 228 11.39 -2.17 -5.86
CA ASN A 228 10.41 -1.14 -6.15
C ASN A 228 9.53 -1.50 -7.36
N ILE A 229 8.77 -2.61 -7.24
CA ILE A 229 7.92 -3.11 -8.33
C ILE A 229 6.74 -2.19 -8.60
N THR A 230 6.19 -1.53 -7.57
CA THR A 230 5.13 -0.53 -7.77
C THR A 230 5.60 0.58 -8.71
N SER A 231 6.85 1.05 -8.61
CA SER A 231 7.38 2.03 -9.58
C SER A 231 7.59 1.43 -10.98
N VAL A 232 7.91 0.14 -11.11
CA VAL A 232 7.99 -0.53 -12.41
C VAL A 232 6.62 -0.54 -13.10
N LEU A 233 5.56 -0.89 -12.35
CA LEU A 233 4.19 -0.88 -12.84
C LEU A 233 3.72 0.54 -13.19
N LEU A 234 4.05 1.52 -12.35
CA LEU A 234 3.60 2.90 -12.49
C LEU A 234 4.49 3.76 -13.38
N ARG A 235 5.46 3.18 -14.11
CA ARG A 235 6.14 3.87 -15.24
C ARG A 235 5.12 4.46 -16.22
N LYS A 236 3.99 3.78 -16.37
CA LYS A 236 2.81 4.29 -17.04
C LYS A 236 1.74 4.63 -16.01
N PRO A 237 1.36 5.91 -15.85
CA PRO A 237 0.41 6.31 -14.83
C PRO A 237 -0.97 5.68 -15.04
N GLU A 238 -1.32 5.26 -16.26
CA GLU A 238 -2.59 4.59 -16.56
C GLU A 238 -2.72 3.23 -15.83
N ASN A 239 -1.60 2.60 -15.48
CA ASN A 239 -1.60 1.31 -14.78
C ASN A 239 -2.17 1.39 -13.35
N ILE A 240 -2.29 2.59 -12.78
CA ILE A 240 -2.86 2.80 -11.45
C ILE A 240 -4.30 2.29 -11.35
N ILE A 241 -5.06 2.33 -12.46
CA ILE A 241 -6.46 1.87 -12.48
C ILE A 241 -6.53 0.38 -12.14
N TYR A 242 -5.66 -0.43 -12.74
CA TYR A 242 -5.62 -1.86 -12.48
C TYR A 242 -5.19 -2.18 -11.05
N ILE A 243 -4.31 -1.36 -10.46
CA ILE A 243 -3.94 -1.48 -9.04
C ILE A 243 -5.15 -1.20 -8.16
N PHE A 244 -5.89 -0.11 -8.40
CA PHE A 244 -7.07 0.23 -7.60
C PHE A 244 -8.20 -0.80 -7.73
N GLU A 245 -8.47 -1.29 -8.94
CA GLU A 245 -9.45 -2.35 -9.15
C GLU A 245 -9.08 -3.62 -8.38
N ALA A 246 -7.82 -4.07 -8.50
CA ALA A 246 -7.35 -5.25 -7.77
C ALA A 246 -7.39 -5.05 -6.25
N PHE A 247 -6.98 -3.87 -5.78
CA PHE A 247 -6.98 -3.51 -4.37
C PHE A 247 -8.38 -3.69 -3.79
N GLU A 248 -9.41 -3.25 -4.49
CA GLU A 248 -10.78 -3.31 -3.98
C GLU A 248 -11.37 -4.71 -3.94
N HIS A 249 -10.91 -5.59 -4.82
CA HIS A 249 -11.30 -6.99 -4.79
C HIS A 249 -10.57 -7.81 -3.73
N THR A 250 -9.43 -7.33 -3.21
CA THR A 250 -8.56 -8.11 -2.33
C THR A 250 -8.40 -7.53 -0.93
N ILE A 251 -8.63 -6.23 -0.75
CA ILE A 251 -8.27 -5.52 0.48
C ILE A 251 -9.00 -6.01 1.71
N TYR A 252 -10.28 -6.38 1.62
CA TYR A 252 -11.02 -6.88 2.77
C TYR A 252 -10.49 -8.22 3.27
N LYS A 253 -9.96 -9.06 2.38
CA LYS A 253 -9.25 -10.28 2.77
C LYS A 253 -8.00 -9.95 3.59
N ILE A 254 -7.22 -8.96 3.15
CA ILE A 254 -6.02 -8.50 3.88
C ILE A 254 -6.42 -7.93 5.24
N ILE A 255 -7.43 -7.05 5.26
CA ILE A 255 -7.94 -6.43 6.49
C ILE A 255 -8.39 -7.52 7.47
N ASP A 256 -9.25 -8.46 7.05
CA ASP A 256 -9.78 -9.51 7.93
C ASP A 256 -8.66 -10.36 8.57
N LEU A 257 -7.53 -10.56 7.89
CA LEU A 257 -6.38 -11.30 8.44
C LEU A 257 -5.64 -10.53 9.54
N ILE A 258 -5.55 -9.21 9.44
CA ILE A 258 -4.67 -8.40 10.29
C ILE A 258 -5.44 -7.55 11.31
N PHE A 259 -6.76 -7.42 11.15
CA PHE A 259 -7.59 -6.45 11.86
C PHE A 259 -7.53 -6.63 13.38
N ASP A 260 -7.73 -7.86 13.86
CA ASP A 260 -7.73 -8.16 15.29
C ASP A 260 -6.35 -7.88 15.90
N LYS A 261 -5.27 -8.25 15.20
CA LYS A 261 -3.90 -8.03 15.66
C LYS A 261 -3.54 -6.54 15.69
N PHE A 262 -3.99 -5.79 14.70
CA PHE A 262 -3.84 -4.32 14.66
C PHE A 262 -4.55 -3.67 15.86
N LEU A 263 -5.80 -4.04 16.13
CA LEU A 263 -6.57 -3.49 17.25
C LEU A 263 -6.03 -3.92 18.63
N GLU A 264 -5.57 -5.15 18.75
CA GLU A 264 -4.91 -5.65 19.97
C GLU A 264 -3.66 -4.82 20.27
N THR A 265 -2.80 -4.64 19.27
CA THR A 265 -1.55 -3.87 19.43
C THR A 265 -1.84 -2.41 19.72
N PHE A 266 -2.83 -1.81 19.05
CA PHE A 266 -3.30 -0.46 19.33
C PHE A 266 -3.81 -0.32 20.77
N SER A 267 -4.62 -1.27 21.24
CA SER A 267 -5.18 -1.28 22.60
C SER A 267 -4.12 -1.51 23.67
N ASN A 268 -3.13 -2.35 23.39
CA ASN A 268 -1.98 -2.53 24.29
C ASN A 268 -1.16 -1.25 24.37
N SER A 269 -0.91 -0.59 23.22
CA SER A 269 -0.26 0.72 23.18
C SER A 269 -1.06 1.81 23.89
N LEU A 270 -2.39 1.68 23.99
CA LEU A 270 -3.27 2.53 24.82
C LEU A 270 -3.02 2.32 26.31
N ASN A 271 -2.97 1.07 26.74
CA ASN A 271 -2.94 0.68 28.15
C ASN A 271 -1.56 0.78 28.82
N THR A 272 -0.47 0.88 28.04
CA THR A 272 0.91 1.02 28.55
C THR A 272 1.38 2.47 28.65
N ARG A 273 0.58 3.43 28.19
CA ARG A 273 0.90 4.87 28.21
C ARG A 273 1.12 5.35 29.64
N GLY A 274 2.23 6.06 29.86
CA GLY A 274 2.54 6.66 31.15
C GLY A 274 3.00 5.70 32.25
N LYS A 275 3.14 4.39 31.99
CA LYS A 275 3.67 3.42 32.98
C LYS A 275 5.20 3.42 33.07
N ASN A 276 5.87 3.91 32.04
CA ASN A 276 7.31 4.13 32.05
C ASN A 276 7.52 5.60 32.43
N ASN A 277 8.25 5.87 33.51
CA ASN A 277 8.54 7.18 34.13
C ASN A 277 9.29 8.18 33.22
N THR A 278 8.93 8.26 31.94
CA THR A 278 9.51 9.13 30.94
C THR A 278 8.83 10.50 31.03
N PRO A 279 9.55 11.60 31.31
CA PRO A 279 8.96 12.92 31.55
C PRO A 279 8.37 13.62 30.32
N SER A 280 8.29 12.98 29.15
CA SER A 280 7.81 13.60 27.91
C SER A 280 6.29 13.56 27.82
N LYS A 281 5.66 14.69 28.17
CA LYS A 281 4.23 15.01 28.23
C LYS A 281 3.46 15.01 26.89
N MET A 282 3.74 14.11 25.95
CA MET A 282 2.98 14.03 24.70
C MET A 282 2.73 12.60 24.29
N ILE A 283 1.45 12.26 24.17
CA ILE A 283 0.99 10.96 23.72
C ILE A 283 0.44 11.14 22.29
N TYR A 284 1.21 10.67 21.32
CA TYR A 284 0.96 10.83 19.88
C TYR A 284 0.36 9.56 19.27
N TYR A 285 -0.76 9.12 19.83
CA TYR A 285 -1.31 7.80 19.51
C TYR A 285 -2.18 7.73 18.26
N LEU A 286 -2.52 8.89 17.68
CA LEU A 286 -3.23 9.00 16.40
C LEU A 286 -2.31 9.54 15.30
N ASP A 287 -1.01 9.66 15.59
CA ASP A 287 -0.05 10.02 14.58
C ASP A 287 0.02 8.89 13.55
N SER A 288 0.06 9.29 12.28
CA SER A 288 0.21 8.37 11.14
C SER A 288 1.37 7.40 11.37
N ASP A 289 2.53 7.90 11.82
CA ASP A 289 3.72 7.11 12.15
C ASP A 289 3.44 6.02 13.20
N VAL A 290 2.62 6.31 14.23
CA VAL A 290 2.31 5.33 15.28
C VAL A 290 1.38 4.23 14.75
N LEU A 291 0.34 4.60 14.00
CA LEU A 291 -0.57 3.62 13.41
C LEU A 291 0.12 2.79 12.33
N LEU A 292 1.01 3.42 11.55
CA LEU A 292 1.83 2.74 10.56
C LEU A 292 2.77 1.74 11.23
N ASN A 293 3.46 2.11 12.31
CA ASN A 293 4.35 1.21 13.03
C ASN A 293 3.64 -0.03 13.58
N ILE A 294 2.36 0.07 13.95
CA ILE A 294 1.54 -1.10 14.31
C ILE A 294 1.40 -2.01 13.10
N LEU A 295 1.03 -1.44 11.94
CA LEU A 295 0.83 -2.17 10.69
C LEU A 295 2.12 -2.84 10.16
N LEU A 296 3.27 -2.21 10.40
CA LEU A 296 4.59 -2.67 10.00
C LEU A 296 5.18 -3.74 10.94
N GLY A 297 4.48 -4.09 12.01
CA GLY A 297 4.93 -5.10 12.97
C GLY A 297 5.17 -6.48 12.33
N ASP A 298 6.21 -7.17 12.80
CA ASP A 298 6.59 -8.48 12.27
C ASP A 298 5.47 -9.52 12.36
N ASP A 299 4.64 -9.47 13.41
CA ASP A 299 3.49 -10.36 13.55
C ASP A 299 2.51 -10.22 12.37
N ILE A 300 2.22 -8.99 11.94
CA ILE A 300 1.36 -8.72 10.79
C ILE A 300 2.03 -9.21 9.51
N TYR A 301 3.32 -8.94 9.35
CA TYR A 301 4.10 -9.44 8.21
C TYR A 301 4.00 -10.97 8.09
N TYR A 302 4.25 -11.71 9.17
CA TYR A 302 4.22 -13.17 9.14
C TYR A 302 2.82 -13.74 8.91
N LEU A 303 1.76 -13.10 9.43
CA LEU A 303 0.38 -13.48 9.13
C LEU A 303 0.11 -13.40 7.63
N LEU A 304 0.48 -12.29 7.00
CA LEU A 304 0.27 -12.05 5.57
C LEU A 304 1.10 -13.00 4.69
N VAL A 305 2.39 -13.20 5.01
CA VAL A 305 3.26 -14.13 4.26
C VAL A 305 2.75 -15.56 4.34
N ASN A 306 2.31 -16.00 5.52
CA ASN A 306 1.80 -17.36 5.69
C ASN A 306 0.51 -17.57 4.90
N GLU A 307 -0.37 -16.55 4.84
CA GLU A 307 -1.57 -16.66 4.02
C GLU A 307 -1.25 -16.68 2.53
N LEU A 308 -0.34 -15.80 2.06
CA LEU A 308 0.13 -15.84 0.67
C LEU A 308 0.64 -17.23 0.31
N LYS A 309 1.50 -17.85 1.13
CA LYS A 309 2.02 -19.21 0.89
C LYS A 309 0.91 -20.24 0.69
N LYS A 310 -0.18 -20.17 1.46
CA LYS A 310 -1.34 -21.06 1.27
C LYS A 310 -2.03 -20.79 -0.07
N GLU A 311 -2.20 -19.51 -0.41
CA GLU A 311 -2.79 -19.12 -1.70
C GLU A 311 -1.93 -19.59 -2.87
N GLN A 312 -0.60 -19.59 -2.75
CA GLN A 312 0.28 -20.05 -3.82
C GLN A 312 0.14 -21.55 -4.11
N ILE A 313 -0.35 -22.34 -3.14
CA ILE A 313 -0.56 -23.78 -3.26
C ILE A 313 -1.94 -24.10 -3.88
N ASP A 314 -2.86 -23.13 -3.93
CA ASP A 314 -4.14 -23.30 -4.62
C ASP A 314 -3.93 -23.45 -6.13
N LYS A 315 -4.72 -24.31 -6.80
CA LYS A 315 -4.49 -24.76 -8.19
C LYS A 315 -4.36 -23.61 -9.19
N THR A 316 -5.21 -22.58 -9.06
CA THR A 316 -5.24 -21.44 -10.01
C THR A 316 -4.05 -20.50 -9.79
N ASN A 317 -3.76 -20.16 -8.54
CA ASN A 317 -2.63 -19.29 -8.17
C ASN A 317 -1.28 -19.99 -8.33
N SER A 318 -1.22 -21.30 -8.10
CA SER A 318 -0.03 -22.13 -8.38
C SER A 318 0.41 -21.98 -9.83
N LEU A 319 -0.54 -22.03 -10.77
CA LEU A 319 -0.24 -21.89 -12.19
C LEU A 319 0.34 -20.50 -12.50
N PHE A 320 -0.20 -19.45 -11.88
CA PHE A 320 0.39 -18.11 -11.97
C PHE A 320 1.83 -18.07 -11.48
N HIS A 321 2.09 -18.59 -10.28
CA HIS A 321 3.44 -18.56 -9.70
C HIS A 321 4.44 -19.34 -10.55
N ILE A 322 4.05 -20.49 -11.09
CA ILE A 322 4.86 -21.25 -12.04
C ILE A 322 5.13 -20.41 -13.30
N GLN A 323 4.10 -19.79 -13.87
CA GLN A 323 4.25 -18.92 -15.05
C GLN A 323 5.17 -17.73 -14.78
N PHE A 324 5.01 -17.06 -13.64
CA PHE A 324 5.88 -15.95 -13.22
C PHE A 324 7.34 -16.39 -13.12
N LEU A 325 7.60 -17.53 -12.45
CA LEU A 325 8.95 -18.07 -12.30
C LEU A 325 9.58 -18.44 -13.64
N GLN A 326 8.81 -19.05 -14.54
CA GLN A 326 9.25 -19.37 -15.89
C GLN A 326 9.64 -18.10 -16.66
N LEU A 327 8.81 -17.06 -16.62
CA LEU A 327 9.09 -15.80 -17.32
C LEU A 327 10.32 -15.09 -16.75
N LEU A 328 10.51 -15.12 -15.43
CA LEU A 328 11.71 -14.59 -14.79
C LEU A 328 12.97 -15.35 -15.21
N GLN A 329 12.91 -16.69 -15.28
CA GLN A 329 14.00 -17.52 -15.79
C GLN A 329 14.33 -17.21 -17.26
N TYR A 330 13.30 -17.06 -18.11
CA TYR A 330 13.50 -16.70 -19.51
C TYR A 330 14.14 -15.32 -19.68
N GLN A 331 13.73 -14.33 -18.89
CA GLN A 331 14.36 -13.00 -18.89
C GLN A 331 15.84 -13.07 -18.48
N ASN A 332 16.16 -13.85 -17.45
CA ASN A 332 17.55 -14.01 -17.00
C ASN A 332 18.42 -14.70 -18.05
N LEU A 333 17.94 -15.80 -18.66
CA LEU A 333 18.65 -16.48 -19.75
C LEU A 333 18.87 -15.56 -20.96
N PHE A 334 17.91 -14.69 -21.23
CA PHE A 334 18.02 -13.71 -22.31
C PHE A 334 19.09 -12.66 -22.01
N LEU A 335 19.12 -12.11 -20.78
CA LEU A 335 20.16 -11.19 -20.33
C LEU A 335 21.55 -11.83 -20.39
N GLU A 336 21.69 -13.08 -19.94
CA GLU A 336 22.94 -13.84 -20.03
C GLU A 336 23.41 -14.00 -21.49
N LYS A 337 22.51 -14.35 -22.41
CA LYS A 337 22.82 -14.45 -23.84
C LYS A 337 23.18 -13.10 -24.47
N ILE A 338 22.61 -12.00 -23.98
CA ILE A 338 23.04 -10.64 -24.36
C ILE A 338 24.48 -10.45 -23.86
N HIS A 339 24.74 -10.55 -22.55
CA HIS A 339 26.07 -10.30 -21.98
C HIS A 339 27.17 -11.17 -22.63
N ASN A 340 26.96 -12.48 -22.74
CA ASN A 340 27.95 -13.41 -23.31
C ASN A 340 28.24 -13.14 -24.80
N LYS A 341 27.32 -12.51 -25.54
CA LYS A 341 27.50 -12.19 -26.96
C LYS A 341 28.13 -10.81 -27.17
N TYR A 342 27.98 -9.90 -26.20
CA TYR A 342 28.49 -8.52 -26.26
C TYR A 342 29.78 -8.29 -25.44
N GLU A 343 30.28 -9.27 -24.68
CA GLU A 343 31.57 -9.17 -23.99
C GLU A 343 32.75 -8.97 -24.95
N ASP A 344 32.63 -9.34 -26.24
CA ASP A 344 33.80 -9.46 -27.13
C ASP A 344 33.62 -8.99 -28.60
N THR A 345 32.55 -8.28 -28.99
CA THR A 345 32.32 -7.97 -30.42
C THR A 345 32.12 -6.48 -30.75
N SER A 346 32.97 -5.97 -31.64
CA SER A 346 32.86 -4.67 -32.33
C SER A 346 31.88 -4.68 -33.51
N GLU A 347 31.00 -5.69 -33.59
CA GLU A 347 30.13 -5.92 -34.74
C GLU A 347 28.68 -5.48 -34.46
N ASN A 348 28.22 -4.51 -35.23
CA ASN A 348 26.81 -4.16 -35.32
C ASN A 348 26.05 -5.27 -36.05
N TYR A 349 25.13 -5.96 -35.37
CA TYR A 349 24.13 -6.72 -36.10
C TYR A 349 22.71 -6.68 -35.51
N ASP A 350 21.87 -6.01 -36.29
CA ASP A 350 20.43 -6.08 -36.55
C ASP A 350 19.46 -6.50 -35.42
N ALA A 351 19.15 -5.53 -34.55
CA ALA A 351 18.12 -5.58 -33.52
C ALA A 351 16.71 -5.98 -34.04
N PHE A 352 16.46 -5.89 -35.35
CA PHE A 352 15.17 -6.24 -35.96
C PHE A 352 14.81 -7.73 -35.83
N LYS A 353 15.80 -8.63 -35.75
CA LYS A 353 15.55 -10.07 -35.59
C LYS A 353 15.11 -10.43 -34.17
N LEU A 354 15.69 -9.79 -33.17
CA LEU A 354 15.34 -9.95 -31.75
C LEU A 354 13.93 -9.43 -31.45
N TYR A 355 13.60 -8.23 -31.96
CA TYR A 355 12.24 -7.69 -31.90
C TYR A 355 11.26 -8.53 -32.71
N SER A 356 11.64 -9.05 -33.88
CA SER A 356 10.83 -9.99 -34.66
C SER A 356 10.55 -11.27 -33.89
N ASP A 357 11.54 -11.83 -33.20
CA ASP A 357 11.41 -13.10 -32.49
C ASP A 357 10.63 -12.93 -31.17
N LEU A 358 10.81 -11.83 -30.43
CA LEU A 358 9.94 -11.45 -29.31
C LEU A 358 8.50 -11.14 -29.77
N THR A 359 8.32 -10.41 -30.86
CA THR A 359 6.99 -10.14 -31.44
C THR A 359 6.35 -11.42 -31.96
N LYS A 360 7.12 -12.39 -32.49
CA LYS A 360 6.60 -13.71 -32.90
C LYS A 360 6.22 -14.55 -31.70
N ILE A 361 6.98 -14.54 -30.61
CA ILE A 361 6.64 -15.21 -29.36
C ILE A 361 5.37 -14.59 -28.76
N ILE A 362 5.30 -13.26 -28.68
CA ILE A 362 4.11 -12.52 -28.22
C ILE A 362 2.90 -12.80 -29.13
N LYS A 363 3.05 -12.71 -30.45
CA LYS A 363 1.97 -13.05 -31.42
C LYS A 363 1.58 -14.53 -31.39
N PHE A 364 2.52 -15.43 -31.09
CA PHE A 364 2.26 -16.85 -30.89
C PHE A 364 1.37 -17.05 -29.65
N TYR A 365 1.71 -16.42 -28.52
CA TYR A 365 0.90 -16.44 -27.30
C TYR A 365 -0.47 -15.78 -27.46
N GLU A 366 -0.56 -14.68 -28.22
CA GLU A 366 -1.83 -14.01 -28.53
C GLU A 366 -2.75 -14.84 -29.44
N LYS A 367 -2.18 -15.60 -30.40
CA LYS A 367 -2.92 -16.53 -31.26
C LYS A 367 -3.44 -17.75 -30.51
N THR A 368 -2.75 -18.20 -29.47
CA THR A 368 -3.13 -19.40 -28.70
C THR A 368 -4.20 -19.17 -27.63
N LYS A 369 -4.82 -17.98 -27.58
CA LYS A 369 -5.92 -17.65 -26.65
C LYS A 369 -7.10 -18.64 -26.62
N ASP A 370 -7.21 -19.54 -27.60
CA ASP A 370 -8.31 -20.52 -27.67
C ASP A 370 -7.93 -22.01 -27.51
N LYS A 371 -6.66 -22.41 -27.35
CA LYS A 371 -6.35 -23.85 -27.15
C LYS A 371 -5.18 -24.10 -26.20
N TYR A 372 -5.48 -24.91 -25.19
CA TYR A 372 -4.62 -25.58 -24.22
C TYR A 372 -3.11 -25.56 -24.54
N LEU A 373 -2.36 -24.99 -23.60
CA LEU A 373 -0.90 -24.87 -23.63
C LEU A 373 -0.26 -26.25 -23.44
N THR A 374 0.34 -26.81 -24.48
CA THR A 374 1.34 -27.87 -24.34
C THR A 374 2.71 -27.19 -24.35
N LEU A 375 3.40 -27.20 -23.21
CA LEU A 375 4.76 -26.67 -23.05
C LEU A 375 5.72 -27.37 -24.02
N TYR A 376 6.27 -26.62 -25.00
CA TYR A 376 7.39 -27.08 -25.82
C TYR A 376 8.70 -26.94 -25.03
N ILE A 377 8.92 -27.88 -24.09
CA ILE A 377 10.22 -28.06 -23.43
C ILE A 377 11.25 -28.62 -24.43
N ASN A 378 10.80 -29.32 -25.47
CA ASN A 378 11.69 -30.02 -26.41
C ASN A 378 12.45 -29.11 -27.39
N ASP A 379 12.06 -27.83 -27.54
CA ASP A 379 12.79 -26.91 -28.42
C ASP A 379 13.99 -26.23 -27.71
N PHE A 380 14.17 -26.48 -26.41
CA PHE A 380 15.26 -25.95 -25.58
C PHE A 380 16.22 -27.03 -25.07
N ILE A 381 15.95 -28.30 -25.34
CA ILE A 381 16.95 -29.36 -25.15
C ILE A 381 17.80 -29.34 -26.40
N ASP A 382 19.07 -28.94 -26.25
CA ASP A 382 20.10 -29.17 -27.26
C ASP A 382 20.05 -30.65 -27.66
N ASN A 383 19.43 -30.94 -28.80
CA ASN A 383 19.81 -32.13 -29.55
C ASN A 383 21.20 -31.81 -30.08
N GLN A 384 22.22 -32.09 -29.28
CA GLN A 384 23.57 -32.16 -29.77
C GLN A 384 23.58 -33.15 -30.93
N ASP A 385 23.95 -32.64 -32.11
CA ASP A 385 24.17 -33.41 -33.31
C ASP A 385 25.12 -34.59 -33.00
N TYR A 386 24.67 -35.79 -33.39
CA TYR A 386 25.51 -37.00 -33.49
C TYR A 386 26.29 -37.01 -34.80
#